data_AF-R5EWI0-F1
#
_entry.id   AF-R5EWI0-F1
#
_cell.length_a   1.000
_cell.length_b   1.000
_cell.length_c   1.000
_cell.angle_alpha   90.00
_cell.angle_beta   90.00
_cell.angle_gamma   90.00
#
_symmetry.space_group_name_H-M   'P 1'
#
loop_
_entity.id
_entity.type
_entity.pdbx_description
1 polymer ?
#
loop_
_entity_poly.entity_id
_entity_poly.type
_entity_poly.pdbx_seq_one_letter_code
_entity_poly.pdbx_strand_id
1 'polypeptide(L)'
;MKNTMKKLLSLVLVAMLLVCAVPFQAAATEADETLTVKTYVDGKYVTDKYVTVKPGQKLELTKELAETLIYGDKEFVKWTNMKDEETTGPISYDNLKKANANGYYVNLYVNKKVEDTRVDAKVPVKIYVDGSYARDGEITVPVDGAVTLTKELGLKLVKEDKEFVKWTGASDNDATGVTIKYAGIDDGYFLKLFVNTKKAEEPVKYITLKIIDDKGNTIAREFQVEPVNGKSSVISDILSYRWMGNWKDSYEFVTAKSDEKGNNLSLSTTINAGDSLTVTLKAKSGSTPEGDTVRVTFYGTDGKAVSTYNVTSGSSIDSKKVSDAQSKADNKTGYTFKGWKIDNKGDLYTSAQVAKLVIKGNVEFYAYLEKDTTTTNNKFPYKVYLHIFKDNKIDDPAKTINITEGIALDGKVTLDEVKTVVKNYYTAKTSDGIKYDGMYMAKGNWVGNFVNDTQKYDTISDTNELRKESEVHINVMITNANAKSTTNEKADKTNPKTGDMIFIPVIFMVVSGAAIAGVYFYNKKRSAR
;
A
#
# COMPACT_ATOMS: atom_id res chain seq x y z
N MET A 1 5.45 -9.99 18.00
CA MET A 1 5.20 -10.89 19.15
C MET A 1 6.21 -10.77 20.29
N LYS A 2 7.53 -10.68 20.06
CA LYS A 2 8.53 -10.54 21.16
C LYS A 2 8.45 -9.23 21.96
N ASN A 3 8.03 -8.12 21.34
CA ASN A 3 7.97 -6.81 22.02
C ASN A 3 6.71 -6.59 22.87
N THR A 4 5.62 -7.29 22.58
CA THR A 4 4.38 -7.20 23.37
C THR A 4 4.55 -7.92 24.71
N MET A 5 5.27 -9.04 24.75
CA MET A 5 5.61 -9.75 25.99
C MET A 5 6.63 -8.98 26.86
N LYS A 6 7.62 -8.28 26.27
CA LYS A 6 8.54 -7.43 27.04
C LYS A 6 7.86 -6.19 27.63
N LYS A 7 6.89 -5.60 26.93
CA LYS A 7 6.08 -4.48 27.47
C LYS A 7 5.15 -4.95 28.60
N LEU A 8 4.59 -6.16 28.51
CA LEU A 8 3.82 -6.73 29.61
C LEU A 8 4.71 -7.04 30.83
N LEU A 9 5.89 -7.62 30.62
CA LEU A 9 6.84 -7.94 31.69
C LEU A 9 7.43 -6.67 32.34
N SER A 10 7.67 -5.62 31.56
CA SER A 10 8.13 -4.31 32.05
C SER A 10 7.03 -3.51 32.75
N LEU A 11 5.77 -3.62 32.32
CA LEU A 11 4.65 -2.99 33.01
C LEU A 11 4.37 -3.71 34.34
N VAL A 12 4.53 -5.03 34.39
CA VAL A 12 4.48 -5.82 35.63
C VAL A 12 5.65 -5.45 36.56
N LEU A 13 6.85 -5.24 36.03
CA LEU A 13 8.00 -4.80 36.84
C LEU A 13 7.85 -3.36 37.36
N VAL A 14 7.26 -2.45 36.56
CA VAL A 14 6.99 -1.06 36.94
C VAL A 14 5.81 -0.97 37.92
N ALA A 15 4.82 -1.85 37.82
CA ALA A 15 3.77 -2.00 38.82
C ALA A 15 4.30 -2.57 40.16
N MET A 16 5.36 -3.40 40.12
CA MET A 16 6.09 -3.84 41.33
C MET A 16 7.00 -2.74 41.91
N LEU A 17 7.60 -1.88 41.09
CA LEU A 17 8.53 -0.81 41.53
C LEU A 17 7.85 0.48 42.00
N LEU A 18 6.65 0.80 41.50
CA LEU A 18 5.82 1.90 42.01
C LEU A 18 5.25 1.63 43.43
N VAL A 19 5.56 0.47 44.01
CA VAL A 19 5.30 0.16 45.42
C VAL A 19 6.42 0.66 46.34
N CYS A 20 7.54 1.18 45.82
CA CYS A 20 8.74 1.46 46.65
C CYS A 20 9.20 2.92 46.78
N ALA A 21 8.46 3.94 46.32
CA ALA A 21 8.94 5.32 46.49
C ALA A 21 7.83 6.36 46.68
N VAL A 22 7.49 6.66 47.94
CA VAL A 22 6.88 7.93 48.37
C VAL A 22 7.54 8.34 49.71
N PRO A 23 7.82 9.62 49.97
CA PRO A 23 8.62 10.04 51.13
C PRO A 23 7.91 9.79 52.44
N PHE A 24 8.70 9.44 53.46
CA PHE A 24 8.30 9.33 54.87
C PHE A 24 7.48 10.55 55.34
N GLN A 25 6.18 10.34 55.50
CA GLN A 25 5.37 11.00 56.52
C GLN A 25 4.66 9.89 57.29
N ALA A 26 4.90 9.84 58.60
CA ALA A 26 4.36 8.85 59.50
C ALA A 26 2.84 9.06 59.69
N ALA A 27 2.06 8.52 58.77
CA ALA A 27 0.72 8.02 59.02
C ALA A 27 0.82 6.50 59.07
N ALA A 28 0.18 5.86 60.05
CA ALA A 28 0.17 4.40 60.18
C ALA A 28 -0.26 3.78 58.84
N THR A 29 0.71 3.28 58.06
CA THR A 29 0.45 2.70 56.75
C THR A 29 -0.07 1.30 57.00
N GLU A 30 -1.36 1.08 56.77
CA GLU A 30 -1.92 -0.25 56.89
C GLU A 30 -1.22 -1.21 55.91
N ALA A 31 -0.83 -2.38 56.40
CA ALA A 31 -0.15 -3.40 55.60
C ALA A 31 -1.09 -4.01 54.55
N ASP A 32 -0.54 -4.36 53.37
CA ASP A 32 -1.30 -5.06 52.33
C ASP A 32 -1.77 -6.45 52.83
N GLU A 33 -2.95 -6.87 52.39
CA GLU A 33 -3.49 -8.20 52.66
C GLU A 33 -3.27 -9.13 51.47
N THR A 34 -3.13 -10.44 51.73
CA THR A 34 -2.93 -11.43 50.67
C THR A 34 -4.08 -12.42 50.65
N LEU A 35 -4.71 -12.61 49.49
CA LEU A 35 -5.68 -13.66 49.24
C LEU A 35 -4.95 -14.92 48.74
N THR A 36 -5.21 -16.05 49.40
CA THR A 36 -4.76 -17.37 48.93
C THR A 36 -5.76 -17.94 47.91
N VAL A 37 -5.25 -18.39 46.77
CA VAL A 37 -6.01 -19.00 45.68
C VAL A 37 -5.50 -20.43 45.43
N LYS A 38 -6.31 -21.44 45.73
CA LYS A 38 -5.99 -22.84 45.44
C LYS A 38 -6.37 -23.17 44.00
N THR A 39 -5.39 -23.55 43.19
CA THR A 39 -5.62 -23.80 41.75
C THR A 39 -5.80 -25.29 41.48
N TYR A 40 -6.88 -25.63 40.78
CA TYR A 40 -7.22 -26.98 40.34
C TYR A 40 -7.18 -27.05 38.82
N VAL A 41 -6.45 -28.01 38.28
CA VAL A 41 -6.39 -28.30 36.83
C VAL A 41 -7.04 -29.66 36.59
N ASP A 42 -8.04 -29.71 35.72
CA ASP A 42 -8.83 -30.93 35.44
C ASP A 42 -9.39 -31.55 36.74
N GLY A 43 -9.83 -30.70 37.68
CA GLY A 43 -10.36 -31.11 38.99
C GLY A 43 -9.32 -31.56 40.02
N LYS A 44 -8.02 -31.54 39.71
CA LYS A 44 -6.94 -31.91 40.64
C LYS A 44 -6.20 -30.69 41.16
N TYR A 45 -5.99 -30.62 42.47
CA TYR A 45 -5.18 -29.58 43.09
C TYR A 45 -3.76 -29.57 42.54
N VAL A 46 -3.24 -28.39 42.20
CA VAL A 46 -1.89 -28.22 41.64
C VAL A 46 -1.02 -27.34 42.52
N THR A 47 -1.47 -26.12 42.82
CA THR A 47 -0.65 -25.14 43.54
C THR A 47 -1.51 -24.05 44.16
N ASP A 48 -0.98 -23.44 45.22
CA ASP A 48 -1.47 -22.17 45.74
C ASP A 48 -0.88 -21.01 44.94
N LYS A 49 -1.69 -19.97 44.77
CA LYS A 49 -1.35 -18.66 44.20
C LYS A 49 -1.77 -17.59 45.19
N TYR A 50 -1.18 -16.40 45.05
CA TYR A 50 -1.37 -15.32 45.99
C TYR A 50 -1.71 -14.04 45.25
N VAL A 51 -2.76 -13.35 45.69
CA VAL A 51 -3.20 -12.07 45.14
C VAL A 51 -3.15 -11.02 46.25
N THR A 52 -2.32 -9.99 46.06
CA THR A 52 -2.21 -8.88 47.01
C THR A 52 -3.37 -7.90 46.84
N VAL A 53 -3.99 -7.50 47.95
CA VAL A 53 -5.09 -6.54 48.03
C VAL A 53 -4.68 -5.39 48.96
N LYS A 54 -4.64 -4.17 48.42
CA LYS A 54 -4.22 -2.98 49.16
C LYS A 54 -5.37 -2.38 50.00
N PRO A 55 -5.06 -1.59 51.05
CA PRO A 55 -6.08 -0.85 51.80
C PRO A 55 -7.01 -0.05 50.86
N GLY A 56 -8.33 -0.19 51.06
CA GLY A 56 -9.36 0.45 50.23
C GLY A 56 -9.64 -0.21 48.87
N GLN A 57 -8.90 -1.26 48.49
CA GLN A 57 -9.11 -1.99 47.24
C GLN A 57 -10.25 -3.03 47.37
N LYS A 58 -10.95 -3.25 46.25
CA LYS A 58 -11.85 -4.38 46.03
C LYS A 58 -11.29 -5.26 44.91
N LEU A 59 -11.15 -6.55 45.16
CA LEU A 59 -10.67 -7.55 44.20
C LEU A 59 -11.84 -8.33 43.61
N GLU A 60 -12.04 -8.30 42.30
CA GLU A 60 -13.09 -9.09 41.65
C GLU A 60 -12.57 -10.43 41.12
N LEU A 61 -13.26 -11.52 41.45
CA LEU A 61 -12.95 -12.87 40.99
C LEU A 61 -13.47 -13.10 39.56
N THR A 62 -12.79 -12.53 38.57
CA THR A 62 -13.19 -12.62 37.16
C THR A 62 -12.41 -13.69 36.38
N LYS A 63 -12.84 -13.94 35.14
CA LYS A 63 -12.10 -14.76 34.18
C LYS A 63 -10.73 -14.14 33.87
N GLU A 64 -10.67 -12.83 33.69
CA GLU A 64 -9.44 -12.09 33.40
C GLU A 64 -8.45 -12.22 34.58
N LEU A 65 -8.92 -12.13 35.83
CA LEU A 65 -8.08 -12.37 37.00
C LEU A 65 -7.55 -13.82 36.99
N ALA A 66 -8.41 -14.81 36.72
CA ALA A 66 -7.98 -16.19 36.60
C ALA A 66 -6.91 -16.39 35.52
N GLU A 67 -7.07 -15.76 34.35
CA GLU A 67 -6.11 -15.78 33.24
C GLU A 67 -4.77 -15.15 33.61
N THR A 68 -4.71 -14.21 34.57
CA THR A 68 -3.42 -13.70 35.08
C THR A 68 -2.71 -14.66 36.04
N LEU A 69 -3.45 -15.57 36.67
CA LEU A 69 -2.94 -16.52 37.66
C LEU A 69 -2.49 -17.86 37.04
N ILE A 70 -2.95 -18.14 35.82
CA ILE A 70 -2.64 -19.35 35.06
C ILE A 70 -1.78 -19.01 33.84
N TYR A 71 -0.78 -19.85 33.55
CA TYR A 71 0.04 -19.75 32.35
C TYR A 71 -0.18 -20.98 31.45
N GLY A 72 -0.15 -20.78 30.13
CA GLY A 72 -0.21 -21.83 29.11
C GLY A 72 -1.62 -22.21 28.65
N ASP A 73 -1.75 -23.39 28.03
CA ASP A 73 -2.97 -23.88 27.39
C ASP A 73 -4.01 -24.39 28.38
N LYS A 74 -4.58 -23.48 29.17
CA LYS A 74 -5.64 -23.77 30.14
C LYS A 74 -6.83 -22.85 29.93
N GLU A 75 -8.03 -23.37 30.12
CA GLU A 75 -9.28 -22.61 30.04
C GLU A 75 -9.89 -22.42 31.43
N PHE A 76 -10.38 -21.21 31.70
CA PHE A 76 -11.11 -20.91 32.93
C PHE A 76 -12.43 -21.69 33.00
N VAL A 77 -12.69 -22.33 34.14
CA VAL A 77 -13.97 -23.01 34.41
C VAL A 77 -14.80 -22.20 35.39
N LYS A 78 -14.34 -22.04 36.64
CA LYS A 78 -15.08 -21.33 37.70
C LYS A 78 -14.23 -20.97 38.91
N TRP A 79 -14.79 -20.11 39.76
CA TRP A 79 -14.30 -19.78 41.11
C TRP A 79 -15.23 -20.37 42.18
N THR A 80 -14.69 -20.86 43.29
CA THR A 80 -15.50 -21.28 44.45
C THR A 80 -14.93 -20.77 45.78
N ASN A 81 -15.78 -20.69 46.80
CA ASN A 81 -15.36 -20.42 48.17
C ASN A 81 -14.81 -21.69 48.85
N MET A 82 -14.41 -21.60 50.13
CA MET A 82 -13.90 -22.74 50.92
C MET A 82 -14.88 -23.90 51.11
N LYS A 83 -16.17 -23.70 50.83
CA LYS A 83 -17.22 -24.72 50.89
C LYS A 83 -17.55 -25.32 49.51
N ASP A 84 -16.72 -25.02 48.51
CA ASP A 84 -16.93 -25.38 47.10
C ASP A 84 -18.21 -24.81 46.47
N GLU A 85 -18.79 -23.77 47.07
CA GLU A 85 -19.89 -23.02 46.47
C GLU A 85 -19.33 -22.01 45.46
N GLU A 86 -19.92 -21.97 44.27
CA GLU A 86 -19.50 -21.05 43.21
C GLU A 86 -19.60 -19.59 43.68
N THR A 87 -18.52 -18.83 43.48
CA THR A 87 -18.43 -17.47 43.99
C THR A 87 -17.88 -16.53 42.93
N THR A 88 -18.61 -15.47 42.68
CA THR A 88 -18.24 -14.40 41.76
C THR A 88 -18.58 -13.09 42.45
N GLY A 89 -17.60 -12.21 42.68
CA GLY A 89 -17.87 -10.93 43.32
C GLY A 89 -16.64 -10.28 43.96
N PRO A 90 -16.79 -9.02 44.43
CA PRO A 90 -15.69 -8.25 45.00
C PRO A 90 -15.36 -8.69 46.43
N ILE A 91 -14.10 -9.06 46.65
CA ILE A 91 -13.48 -9.23 47.97
C ILE A 91 -12.89 -7.88 48.39
N SER A 92 -13.44 -7.25 49.42
CA SER A 92 -12.86 -6.01 49.97
C SER A 92 -11.70 -6.31 50.92
N TYR A 93 -10.72 -5.40 50.97
CA TYR A 93 -9.61 -5.46 51.92
C TYR A 93 -10.06 -5.67 53.37
N ASP A 94 -11.04 -4.91 53.87
CA ASP A 94 -11.50 -5.00 55.27
C ASP A 94 -12.12 -6.38 55.59
N ASN A 95 -12.80 -6.98 54.63
CA ASN A 95 -13.38 -8.31 54.79
C ASN A 95 -12.31 -9.39 54.69
N LEU A 96 -11.35 -9.22 53.78
CA LEU A 96 -10.21 -10.14 53.64
C LEU A 96 -9.35 -10.15 54.89
N LYS A 97 -9.02 -8.99 55.46
CA LYS A 97 -8.27 -8.84 56.71
C LYS A 97 -8.92 -9.60 57.87
N LYS A 98 -10.25 -9.50 58.00
CA LYS A 98 -11.03 -10.25 58.99
C LYS A 98 -11.05 -11.75 58.70
N ALA A 99 -11.19 -12.13 57.43
CA ALA A 99 -11.32 -13.52 57.01
C ALA A 99 -9.98 -14.27 57.05
N ASN A 100 -8.86 -13.60 56.80
CA ASN A 100 -7.51 -14.17 56.84
C ASN A 100 -7.13 -14.71 58.22
N ALA A 101 -7.66 -14.13 59.30
CA ALA A 101 -7.53 -14.67 60.66
C ALA A 101 -8.03 -16.12 60.79
N ASN A 102 -8.94 -16.55 59.90
CA ASN A 102 -9.53 -17.88 59.84
C ASN A 102 -8.97 -18.73 58.67
N GLY A 103 -7.88 -18.30 58.04
CA GLY A 103 -7.26 -19.02 56.92
C GLY A 103 -8.09 -19.00 55.63
N TYR A 104 -8.76 -17.88 55.35
CA TYR A 104 -9.61 -17.72 54.17
C TYR A 104 -8.85 -17.96 52.85
N TYR A 105 -9.47 -18.73 51.94
CA TYR A 105 -8.99 -18.95 50.58
C TYR A 105 -10.16 -19.13 49.60
N VAL A 106 -9.86 -19.02 48.31
CA VAL A 106 -10.78 -19.36 47.21
C VAL A 106 -10.17 -20.42 46.31
N ASN A 107 -11.01 -21.18 45.61
CA ASN A 107 -10.55 -22.18 44.64
C ASN A 107 -10.75 -21.65 43.22
N LEU A 108 -9.74 -21.83 42.37
CA LEU A 108 -9.77 -21.58 40.94
C LEU A 108 -9.76 -22.90 40.19
N TYR A 109 -10.80 -23.18 39.41
CA TYR A 109 -10.87 -24.36 38.55
C TYR A 109 -10.59 -23.99 37.09
N VAL A 110 -9.67 -24.74 36.48
CA VAL A 110 -9.31 -24.63 35.05
C VAL A 110 -9.18 -26.01 34.42
N ASN A 111 -9.36 -26.12 33.11
CA ASN A 111 -9.11 -27.34 32.35
C ASN A 111 -7.93 -27.16 31.40
N LYS A 112 -7.29 -28.25 30.98
CA LYS A 112 -6.37 -28.20 29.84
C LYS A 112 -7.15 -27.95 28.56
N LYS A 113 -6.64 -27.03 27.73
CA LYS A 113 -7.19 -26.81 26.39
C LYS A 113 -6.86 -28.04 25.54
N VAL A 114 -7.89 -28.67 24.95
CA VAL A 114 -7.68 -29.75 23.97
C VAL A 114 -7.18 -29.11 22.67
N GLU A 115 -6.07 -29.60 22.15
CA GLU A 115 -5.52 -29.15 20.87
C GLU A 115 -6.42 -29.69 19.75
N ASP A 116 -6.96 -28.79 18.91
CA ASP A 116 -7.77 -29.19 17.77
C ASP A 116 -6.85 -29.71 16.66
N THR A 117 -6.83 -31.04 16.49
CA THR A 117 -5.97 -31.72 15.52
C THR A 117 -6.60 -31.82 14.13
N ARG A 118 -7.78 -31.25 13.91
CA ARG A 118 -8.46 -31.27 12.61
C ARG A 118 -7.73 -30.34 11.63
N VAL A 119 -7.65 -30.74 10.37
CA VAL A 119 -6.99 -29.99 9.28
C VAL A 119 -7.97 -29.81 8.12
N ASP A 120 -7.78 -28.77 7.30
CA ASP A 120 -8.69 -28.48 6.19
C ASP A 120 -8.85 -29.69 5.25
N ALA A 121 -10.08 -29.96 4.84
CA ALA A 121 -10.39 -31.10 4.00
C ALA A 121 -10.00 -30.82 2.53
N LYS A 122 -9.28 -31.77 1.94
CA LYS A 122 -8.95 -31.76 0.51
C LYS A 122 -9.98 -32.56 -0.27
N VAL A 123 -10.73 -31.89 -1.14
CA VAL A 123 -11.77 -32.51 -1.95
C VAL A 123 -11.29 -32.66 -3.40
N PRO A 124 -11.16 -33.88 -3.92
CA PRO A 124 -10.83 -34.14 -5.32
C PRO A 124 -11.90 -33.61 -6.29
N VAL A 125 -11.46 -33.06 -7.41
CA VAL A 125 -12.31 -32.54 -8.49
C VAL A 125 -11.88 -33.15 -9.82
N LYS A 126 -12.76 -33.92 -10.47
CA LYS A 126 -12.55 -34.43 -11.83
C LYS A 126 -12.95 -33.37 -12.84
N ILE A 127 -12.01 -32.90 -13.65
CA ILE A 127 -12.24 -31.81 -14.61
C ILE A 127 -12.49 -32.39 -15.99
N TYR A 128 -13.62 -32.04 -16.58
CA TYR A 128 -14.04 -32.40 -17.93
C TYR A 128 -13.99 -31.17 -18.83
N VAL A 129 -13.33 -31.30 -19.97
CA VAL A 129 -13.22 -30.27 -21.01
C VAL A 129 -13.91 -30.80 -22.27
N ASP A 130 -14.86 -30.04 -22.80
CA ASP A 130 -15.60 -30.40 -24.01
C ASP A 130 -16.25 -31.79 -23.92
N GLY A 131 -16.77 -32.12 -22.72
CA GLY A 131 -17.41 -33.40 -22.41
C GLY A 131 -16.47 -34.56 -22.13
N SER A 132 -15.15 -34.39 -22.31
CA SER A 132 -14.15 -35.44 -22.08
C SER A 132 -13.38 -35.21 -20.79
N TYR A 133 -13.07 -36.29 -20.05
CA TYR A 133 -12.21 -36.19 -18.87
C TYR A 133 -10.83 -35.66 -19.27
N ALA A 134 -10.38 -34.60 -18.61
CA ALA A 134 -9.11 -33.95 -18.89
C ALA A 134 -8.06 -34.27 -17.82
N ARG A 135 -8.38 -34.00 -16.54
CA ARG A 135 -7.48 -34.22 -15.40
C ARG A 135 -8.20 -34.10 -14.07
N ASP A 136 -7.51 -34.48 -13.00
CA ASP A 136 -7.91 -34.16 -11.64
C ASP A 136 -7.44 -32.77 -11.20
N GLY A 137 -8.16 -32.22 -10.23
CA GLY A 137 -7.91 -31.00 -9.48
C GLY A 137 -8.35 -31.18 -8.03
N GLU A 138 -8.25 -30.12 -7.24
CA GLU A 138 -8.56 -30.17 -5.81
C GLU A 138 -9.11 -28.82 -5.35
N ILE A 139 -10.07 -28.85 -4.43
CA ILE A 139 -10.46 -27.69 -3.62
C ILE A 139 -10.22 -27.97 -2.15
N THR A 140 -10.03 -26.91 -1.36
CA THR A 140 -9.81 -27.01 0.08
C THR A 140 -11.02 -26.44 0.83
N VAL A 141 -11.58 -27.23 1.74
CA VAL A 141 -12.69 -26.83 2.61
C VAL A 141 -12.15 -26.62 4.03
N PRO A 142 -12.21 -25.39 4.58
CA PRO A 142 -11.64 -25.09 5.88
C PRO A 142 -12.28 -25.89 7.03
N VAL A 143 -11.50 -26.19 8.07
CA VAL A 143 -12.04 -26.72 9.34
C VAL A 143 -13.09 -25.76 9.89
N ASP A 144 -14.26 -26.30 10.24
CA ASP A 144 -15.46 -25.56 10.67
C ASP A 144 -16.00 -24.54 9.65
N GLY A 145 -15.50 -24.59 8.40
CA GLY A 145 -15.91 -23.74 7.30
C GLY A 145 -16.79 -24.45 6.27
N ALA A 146 -17.06 -23.72 5.18
CA ALA A 146 -17.80 -24.21 4.04
C ALA A 146 -17.31 -23.55 2.74
N VAL A 147 -17.52 -24.25 1.62
CA VAL A 147 -17.18 -23.75 0.28
C VAL A 147 -18.40 -23.90 -0.63
N THR A 148 -18.75 -22.82 -1.33
CA THR A 148 -19.83 -22.83 -2.32
C THR A 148 -19.27 -23.08 -3.72
N LEU A 149 -19.89 -24.01 -4.46
CA LEU A 149 -19.49 -24.40 -5.80
C LEU A 149 -19.94 -23.37 -6.85
N THR A 150 -19.20 -22.26 -6.95
CA THR A 150 -19.54 -21.18 -7.89
C THR A 150 -18.83 -21.34 -9.25
N LYS A 151 -19.31 -20.55 -10.22
CA LYS A 151 -18.65 -20.38 -11.52
C LYS A 151 -17.22 -19.89 -11.37
N GLU A 152 -16.99 -18.89 -10.52
CA GLU A 152 -15.68 -18.28 -10.30
C GLU A 152 -14.70 -19.28 -9.68
N LEU A 153 -15.18 -20.12 -8.76
CA LEU A 153 -14.37 -21.20 -8.18
C LEU A 153 -13.97 -22.22 -9.26
N GLY A 154 -14.91 -22.62 -10.12
CA GLY A 154 -14.63 -23.55 -11.22
C GLY A 154 -13.63 -22.99 -12.22
N LEU A 155 -13.78 -21.72 -12.61
CA LEU A 155 -12.88 -21.07 -13.56
C LEU A 155 -11.45 -20.90 -13.02
N LYS A 156 -11.26 -20.75 -11.71
CA LYS A 156 -9.92 -20.72 -11.09
C LYS A 156 -9.18 -22.06 -11.21
N LEU A 157 -9.88 -23.16 -11.45
CA LEU A 157 -9.29 -24.49 -11.60
C LEU A 157 -8.87 -24.80 -13.04
N VAL A 158 -9.17 -23.92 -14.01
CA VAL A 158 -8.90 -24.14 -15.44
C VAL A 158 -8.19 -22.94 -16.06
N LYS A 159 -7.76 -23.07 -17.32
CA LYS A 159 -7.14 -21.98 -18.08
C LYS A 159 -8.19 -20.95 -18.53
N GLU A 160 -7.77 -19.72 -18.79
CA GLU A 160 -8.64 -18.59 -19.17
C GLU A 160 -9.38 -18.78 -20.50
N ASP A 161 -8.91 -19.70 -21.34
CA ASP A 161 -9.53 -20.07 -22.62
C ASP A 161 -10.73 -21.03 -22.46
N LYS A 162 -11.21 -21.22 -21.23
CA LYS A 162 -12.34 -22.09 -20.91
C LYS A 162 -13.57 -21.30 -20.47
N GLU A 163 -14.74 -21.88 -20.74
CA GLU A 163 -16.05 -21.42 -20.28
C GLU A 163 -16.65 -22.42 -19.32
N PHE A 164 -17.16 -21.92 -18.20
CA PHE A 164 -17.81 -22.72 -17.18
C PHE A 164 -19.14 -23.28 -17.69
N VAL A 165 -19.37 -24.57 -17.46
CA VAL A 165 -20.66 -25.22 -17.75
C VAL A 165 -21.41 -25.49 -16.46
N LYS A 166 -20.89 -26.38 -15.60
CA LYS A 166 -21.54 -26.76 -14.33
C LYS A 166 -20.61 -27.51 -13.38
N TRP A 167 -21.04 -27.60 -12.13
CA TRP A 167 -20.53 -28.54 -11.14
C TRP A 167 -21.47 -29.73 -10.98
N THR A 168 -20.95 -30.92 -10.69
CA THR A 168 -21.75 -32.06 -10.25
C THR A 168 -21.11 -32.77 -9.07
N GLY A 169 -21.94 -33.45 -8.28
CA GLY A 169 -21.47 -34.44 -7.31
C GLY A 169 -21.09 -35.78 -7.95
N ALA A 170 -20.70 -36.75 -7.13
CA ALA A 170 -20.40 -38.11 -7.57
C ALA A 170 -21.58 -38.79 -8.29
N SER A 171 -22.82 -38.45 -7.92
CA SER A 171 -24.06 -38.96 -8.50
C SER A 171 -24.52 -38.25 -9.79
N ASP A 172 -23.69 -37.41 -10.39
CA ASP A 172 -23.97 -36.64 -11.61
C ASP A 172 -25.12 -35.62 -11.53
N ASN A 173 -25.71 -35.45 -10.34
CA ASN A 173 -26.65 -34.36 -10.05
C ASN A 173 -25.93 -33.01 -10.11
N ASP A 174 -26.62 -32.00 -10.68
CA ASP A 174 -26.12 -30.62 -10.69
C ASP A 174 -25.91 -30.14 -9.25
N ALA A 175 -24.69 -29.66 -8.99
CA ALA A 175 -24.25 -29.16 -7.70
C ALA A 175 -23.82 -27.68 -7.78
N THR A 176 -24.11 -27.00 -8.89
CA THR A 176 -23.76 -25.60 -9.06
C THR A 176 -24.48 -24.72 -8.04
N GLY A 177 -23.72 -23.94 -7.27
CA GLY A 177 -24.24 -23.11 -6.17
C GLY A 177 -24.48 -23.86 -4.85
N VAL A 178 -24.21 -25.17 -4.80
CA VAL A 178 -24.30 -25.94 -3.55
C VAL A 178 -23.13 -25.59 -2.63
N THR A 179 -23.41 -25.50 -1.33
CA THR A 179 -22.42 -25.25 -0.28
C THR A 179 -22.05 -26.55 0.43
N ILE A 180 -20.76 -26.89 0.36
CA ILE A 180 -20.18 -28.07 1.02
C ILE A 180 -19.62 -27.64 2.36
N LYS A 181 -19.97 -28.38 3.42
CA LYS A 181 -19.45 -28.18 4.78
C LYS A 181 -18.41 -29.24 5.11
N TYR A 182 -17.43 -28.89 5.94
CA TYR A 182 -16.39 -29.81 6.41
C TYR A 182 -16.96 -31.13 6.95
N ALA A 183 -18.00 -31.07 7.79
CA ALA A 183 -18.63 -32.24 8.42
C ALA A 183 -19.34 -33.21 7.44
N GLY A 184 -19.54 -32.82 6.18
CA GLY A 184 -20.21 -33.62 5.15
C GLY A 184 -19.26 -34.27 4.14
N ILE A 185 -17.96 -34.25 4.39
CA ILE A 185 -16.94 -34.81 3.49
C ILE A 185 -16.51 -36.15 4.08
N ASP A 186 -16.89 -37.24 3.40
CA ASP A 186 -16.57 -38.62 3.76
C ASP A 186 -15.53 -39.24 2.81
N ASP A 187 -15.04 -40.43 3.16
CA ASP A 187 -14.08 -41.17 2.35
C ASP A 187 -14.68 -41.51 0.99
N GLY A 188 -14.04 -41.03 -0.09
CA GLY A 188 -14.52 -41.19 -1.46
C GLY A 188 -15.39 -40.04 -1.97
N TYR A 189 -15.57 -38.97 -1.19
CA TYR A 189 -16.22 -37.75 -1.66
C TYR A 189 -15.41 -37.08 -2.78
N PHE A 190 -16.02 -36.85 -3.94
CA PHE A 190 -15.41 -36.11 -5.05
C PHE A 190 -16.44 -35.31 -5.84
N LEU A 191 -15.97 -34.30 -6.56
CA LEU A 191 -16.77 -33.46 -7.43
C LEU A 191 -16.36 -33.64 -8.89
N LYS A 192 -17.24 -33.23 -9.81
CA LYS A 192 -16.89 -33.08 -11.23
C LYS A 192 -17.13 -31.63 -11.66
N LEU A 193 -16.19 -31.08 -12.42
CA LEU A 193 -16.27 -29.75 -13.02
C LEU A 193 -16.35 -29.91 -14.53
N PHE A 194 -17.35 -29.32 -15.17
CA PHE A 194 -17.50 -29.30 -16.62
C PHE A 194 -17.22 -27.91 -17.16
N VAL A 195 -16.32 -27.83 -18.15
CA VAL A 195 -15.99 -26.62 -18.89
C VAL A 195 -15.91 -26.90 -20.39
N ASN A 196 -16.09 -25.88 -21.22
CA ASN A 196 -15.90 -25.95 -22.66
C ASN A 196 -14.74 -25.05 -23.10
N THR A 197 -14.15 -25.34 -24.25
CA THR A 197 -13.17 -24.45 -24.89
C THR A 197 -13.90 -23.25 -25.52
N LYS A 198 -13.43 -22.04 -25.21
CA LYS A 198 -13.95 -20.81 -25.82
C LYS A 198 -13.82 -20.89 -27.32
N LYS A 199 -14.89 -20.54 -28.03
CA LYS A 199 -14.85 -20.41 -29.49
C LYS A 199 -13.90 -19.26 -29.84
N ALA A 200 -12.92 -19.51 -30.71
CA ALA A 200 -12.02 -18.46 -31.19
C ALA A 200 -12.86 -17.38 -31.91
N GLU A 201 -12.75 -16.13 -31.47
CA GLU A 201 -13.29 -14.98 -32.20
C GLU A 201 -12.47 -14.81 -33.49
N GLU A 202 -13.14 -14.70 -34.64
CA GLU A 202 -12.47 -14.40 -35.90
C GLU A 202 -11.81 -13.02 -35.82
N PRO A 203 -10.59 -12.84 -36.38
CA PRO A 203 -9.93 -11.53 -36.35
C PRO A 203 -10.78 -10.49 -37.10
N VAL A 204 -10.96 -9.33 -36.49
CA VAL A 204 -11.66 -8.18 -37.11
C VAL A 204 -11.00 -7.86 -38.46
N LYS A 205 -11.78 -7.88 -39.53
CA LYS A 205 -11.32 -7.53 -40.88
C LYS A 205 -11.56 -6.05 -41.14
N TYR A 206 -10.55 -5.36 -41.68
CA TYR A 206 -10.59 -3.91 -41.96
C TYR A 206 -10.54 -3.64 -43.47
N ILE A 207 -11.05 -2.48 -43.88
CA ILE A 207 -10.83 -1.94 -45.24
C ILE A 207 -9.56 -1.08 -45.20
N THR A 208 -8.60 -1.32 -46.08
CA THR A 208 -7.39 -0.48 -46.20
C THR A 208 -7.69 0.71 -47.12
N LEU A 209 -7.54 1.93 -46.64
CA LEU A 209 -7.90 3.14 -47.38
C LEU A 209 -6.69 4.03 -47.66
N LYS A 210 -6.55 4.45 -48.93
CA LYS A 210 -5.60 5.47 -49.39
C LYS A 210 -6.34 6.62 -50.07
N ILE A 211 -6.00 7.87 -49.74
CA ILE A 211 -6.61 9.06 -50.35
C ILE A 211 -5.53 9.86 -51.07
N ILE A 212 -5.76 10.15 -52.34
CA ILE A 212 -4.84 10.89 -53.22
C ILE A 212 -5.52 12.09 -53.89
N ASP A 213 -4.72 13.06 -54.32
CA ASP A 213 -5.19 14.18 -55.13
C ASP A 213 -5.30 13.80 -56.62
N ASP A 214 -5.83 14.72 -57.43
CA ASP A 214 -5.98 14.56 -58.89
C ASP A 214 -4.65 14.49 -59.65
N LYS A 215 -3.52 14.69 -58.95
CA LYS A 215 -2.15 14.54 -59.46
C LYS A 215 -1.45 13.28 -58.93
N GLY A 216 -2.12 12.50 -58.08
CA GLY A 216 -1.60 11.27 -57.48
C GLY A 216 -0.80 11.45 -56.18
N ASN A 217 -0.73 12.66 -55.63
CA ASN A 217 -0.09 12.90 -54.33
C ASN A 217 -0.99 12.43 -53.20
N THR A 218 -0.38 11.91 -52.13
CA THR A 218 -1.14 11.41 -50.98
C THR A 218 -1.71 12.59 -50.18
N ILE A 219 -3.04 12.67 -50.09
CA ILE A 219 -3.75 13.64 -49.22
C ILE A 219 -3.75 13.15 -47.77
N ALA A 220 -3.92 11.84 -47.56
CA ALA A 220 -3.91 11.22 -46.24
C ALA A 220 -3.10 9.93 -46.26
N ARG A 221 -2.24 9.74 -45.25
CA ARG A 221 -1.51 8.49 -45.05
C ARG A 221 -2.51 7.33 -44.96
N GLU A 222 -2.18 6.21 -45.58
CA GLU A 222 -2.97 4.99 -45.60
C GLU A 222 -3.43 4.57 -44.19
N PHE A 223 -4.70 4.20 -44.05
CA PHE A 223 -5.30 3.83 -42.77
C PHE A 223 -6.41 2.79 -42.93
N GLN A 224 -6.73 2.09 -41.84
CA GLN A 224 -7.74 1.04 -41.79
C GLN A 224 -9.08 1.59 -41.30
N VAL A 225 -10.17 1.13 -41.91
CA VAL A 225 -11.56 1.46 -41.54
C VAL A 225 -12.28 0.18 -41.16
N GLU A 226 -12.86 0.16 -39.96
CA GLU A 226 -13.75 -0.91 -39.52
C GLU A 226 -15.17 -0.63 -40.03
N PRO A 227 -15.78 -1.54 -40.79
CA PRO A 227 -17.14 -1.34 -41.24
C PRO A 227 -18.15 -1.31 -40.10
N VAL A 228 -19.15 -0.41 -40.14
CA VAL A 228 -20.20 -0.27 -39.10
C VAL A 228 -20.84 -1.62 -38.72
N ASN A 229 -21.05 -2.49 -39.71
CA ASN A 229 -21.70 -3.79 -39.54
C ASN A 229 -20.71 -4.97 -39.49
N GLY A 230 -19.41 -4.70 -39.36
CA GLY A 230 -18.32 -5.68 -39.36
C GLY A 230 -18.06 -6.38 -40.70
N LYS A 231 -18.81 -6.06 -41.77
CA LYS A 231 -18.76 -6.78 -43.05
C LYS A 231 -18.41 -5.89 -44.24
N SER A 232 -18.96 -4.68 -44.32
CA SER A 232 -18.78 -3.81 -45.49
C SER A 232 -19.24 -2.38 -45.22
N SER A 233 -18.66 -1.39 -45.91
CA SER A 233 -19.06 0.02 -45.84
C SER A 233 -19.14 0.68 -47.20
N VAL A 234 -20.03 1.69 -47.32
CA VAL A 234 -20.18 2.49 -48.54
C VAL A 234 -19.06 3.54 -48.61
N ILE A 235 -18.51 3.83 -49.80
CA ILE A 235 -17.40 4.78 -49.99
C ILE A 235 -17.71 6.16 -49.39
N SER A 236 -18.94 6.67 -49.53
CA SER A 236 -19.37 7.94 -48.92
C SER A 236 -19.20 7.96 -47.39
N ASP A 237 -19.52 6.84 -46.75
CA ASP A 237 -19.48 6.70 -45.30
C ASP A 237 -18.03 6.54 -44.86
N ILE A 238 -17.27 5.72 -45.59
CA ILE A 238 -15.81 5.53 -45.43
C ILE A 238 -15.08 6.89 -45.42
N LEU A 239 -15.37 7.78 -46.37
CA LEU A 239 -14.77 9.12 -46.43
C LEU A 239 -15.20 10.04 -45.28
N SER A 240 -16.33 9.75 -44.65
CA SER A 240 -16.86 10.54 -43.52
C SER A 240 -16.21 10.17 -42.18
N TYR A 241 -15.57 9.00 -42.07
CA TYR A 241 -14.94 8.52 -40.82
C TYR A 241 -13.74 9.35 -40.35
N ARG A 242 -12.91 9.84 -41.27
CA ARG A 242 -11.67 10.57 -40.89
C ARG A 242 -11.87 12.09 -40.81
N TRP A 243 -12.82 12.64 -41.57
CA TRP A 243 -12.99 14.08 -41.76
C TRP A 243 -14.33 14.62 -41.22
N MET A 244 -14.93 13.99 -40.21
CA MET A 244 -16.17 14.48 -39.56
C MET A 244 -17.23 15.00 -40.55
N GLY A 245 -17.43 14.28 -41.66
CA GLY A 245 -18.49 14.55 -42.66
C GLY A 245 -18.32 15.77 -43.57
N ASN A 246 -17.31 16.64 -43.39
CA ASN A 246 -17.23 17.92 -44.11
C ASN A 246 -16.22 17.96 -45.27
N TRP A 247 -15.64 16.82 -45.67
CA TRP A 247 -14.67 16.76 -46.78
C TRP A 247 -15.22 17.32 -48.09
N LYS A 248 -16.54 17.24 -48.29
CA LYS A 248 -17.25 17.79 -49.45
C LYS A 248 -17.14 19.31 -49.55
N ASP A 249 -16.78 20.00 -48.46
CA ASP A 249 -16.65 21.46 -48.45
C ASP A 249 -15.34 21.91 -49.09
N SER A 250 -14.27 21.10 -48.94
CA SER A 250 -12.93 21.42 -49.46
C SER A 250 -12.53 20.61 -50.69
N TYR A 251 -13.16 19.45 -50.91
CA TYR A 251 -12.81 18.52 -51.97
C TYR A 251 -14.01 18.06 -52.79
N GLU A 252 -13.74 17.77 -54.06
CA GLU A 252 -14.64 17.12 -55.00
C GLU A 252 -14.17 15.67 -55.22
N PHE A 253 -15.13 14.74 -55.20
CA PHE A 253 -14.83 13.35 -55.53
C PHE A 253 -14.57 13.22 -57.03
N VAL A 254 -13.43 12.59 -57.38
CA VAL A 254 -13.07 12.34 -58.78
C VAL A 254 -13.40 10.90 -59.15
N THR A 255 -12.80 9.94 -58.44
CA THR A 255 -12.97 8.51 -58.71
C THR A 255 -12.47 7.68 -57.52
N ALA A 256 -12.83 6.40 -57.50
CA ALA A 256 -12.25 5.43 -56.59
C ALA A 256 -11.90 4.14 -57.32
N LYS A 257 -10.97 3.39 -56.75
CA LYS A 257 -10.63 2.03 -57.18
C LYS A 257 -10.50 1.11 -55.98
N SER A 258 -10.93 -0.14 -56.11
CA SER A 258 -10.62 -1.17 -55.13
C SER A 258 -9.94 -2.37 -55.79
N ASP A 259 -9.16 -3.11 -55.03
CA ASP A 259 -8.43 -4.26 -55.53
C ASP A 259 -9.41 -5.38 -55.95
N GLU A 260 -10.51 -5.57 -55.21
CA GLU A 260 -11.53 -6.55 -55.56
C GLU A 260 -12.54 -6.06 -56.61
N LYS A 261 -12.91 -4.77 -56.59
CA LYS A 261 -14.03 -4.23 -57.39
C LYS A 261 -13.61 -3.45 -58.62
N GLY A 262 -12.30 -3.24 -58.82
CA GLY A 262 -11.76 -2.56 -59.99
C GLY A 262 -11.83 -1.03 -59.91
N ASN A 263 -11.77 -0.37 -61.07
CA ASN A 263 -11.62 1.08 -61.19
C ASN A 263 -12.96 1.81 -61.44
N ASN A 264 -12.96 3.14 -61.34
CA ASN A 264 -14.10 4.03 -61.62
C ASN A 264 -15.32 3.79 -60.71
N LEU A 265 -15.07 3.45 -59.46
CA LEU A 265 -16.11 3.27 -58.44
C LEU A 265 -16.73 4.61 -58.07
N SER A 266 -18.03 4.61 -57.80
CA SER A 266 -18.78 5.78 -57.33
C SER A 266 -18.89 5.80 -55.80
N LEU A 267 -19.24 6.96 -55.23
CA LEU A 267 -19.45 7.13 -53.79
C LEU A 267 -20.47 6.16 -53.17
N SER A 268 -21.43 5.64 -53.94
CA SER A 268 -22.44 4.69 -53.47
C SER A 268 -21.99 3.22 -53.48
N THR A 269 -20.74 2.96 -53.90
CA THR A 269 -20.20 1.60 -53.97
C THR A 269 -19.93 1.06 -52.56
N THR A 270 -20.37 -0.17 -52.29
CA THR A 270 -20.07 -0.89 -51.04
C THR A 270 -18.75 -1.66 -51.18
N ILE A 271 -17.84 -1.47 -50.22
CA ILE A 271 -16.54 -2.13 -50.10
C ILE A 271 -16.57 -3.12 -48.93
N ASN A 272 -16.04 -4.32 -49.15
CA ASN A 272 -16.05 -5.40 -48.17
C ASN A 272 -14.86 -5.29 -47.19
N ALA A 273 -15.05 -5.75 -45.96
CA ALA A 273 -13.98 -5.91 -44.99
C ALA A 273 -12.88 -6.84 -45.54
N GLY A 274 -11.62 -6.38 -45.52
CA GLY A 274 -10.47 -7.09 -46.09
C GLY A 274 -9.99 -6.55 -47.45
N ASP A 275 -10.78 -5.69 -48.11
CA ASP A 275 -10.43 -5.07 -49.39
C ASP A 275 -9.59 -3.78 -49.22
N SER A 276 -8.93 -3.35 -50.28
CA SER A 276 -8.15 -2.10 -50.35
C SER A 276 -8.84 -1.10 -51.26
N LEU A 277 -9.07 0.12 -50.78
CA LEU A 277 -9.72 1.21 -51.48
C LEU A 277 -8.76 2.39 -51.66
N THR A 278 -8.59 2.86 -52.89
CA THR A 278 -7.95 4.16 -53.18
C THR A 278 -8.99 5.15 -53.69
N VAL A 279 -9.11 6.30 -53.02
CA VAL A 279 -10.00 7.39 -53.42
C VAL A 279 -9.19 8.58 -53.94
N THR A 280 -9.59 9.11 -55.10
CA THR A 280 -9.01 10.32 -55.70
C THR A 280 -9.95 11.49 -55.49
N LEU A 281 -9.43 12.57 -54.93
CA LEU A 281 -10.16 13.80 -54.65
C LEU A 281 -9.47 15.00 -55.30
N LYS A 282 -10.23 16.05 -55.59
CA LYS A 282 -9.71 17.30 -56.14
C LYS A 282 -10.07 18.47 -55.23
N ALA A 283 -9.10 19.31 -54.88
CA ALA A 283 -9.37 20.49 -54.06
C ALA A 283 -10.23 21.50 -54.85
N LYS A 284 -11.18 22.15 -54.17
CA LYS A 284 -12.00 23.22 -54.77
C LYS A 284 -11.17 24.49 -54.94
N SER A 285 -11.47 25.27 -55.98
CA SER A 285 -10.72 26.51 -56.28
C SER A 285 -11.07 27.60 -55.25
N GLY A 286 -10.07 28.18 -54.58
CA GLY A 286 -10.26 29.21 -53.56
C GLY A 286 -10.39 28.70 -52.12
N SER A 287 -10.52 27.39 -51.91
CA SER A 287 -10.23 26.79 -50.60
C SER A 287 -8.72 26.65 -50.48
N THR A 288 -8.08 27.43 -49.60
CA THR A 288 -6.84 26.97 -48.98
C THR A 288 -7.20 25.62 -48.37
N PRO A 289 -6.57 24.50 -48.76
CA PRO A 289 -6.74 23.27 -48.00
C PRO A 289 -6.25 23.63 -46.62
N GLU A 290 -7.17 23.82 -45.68
CA GLU A 290 -6.84 23.93 -44.28
C GLU A 290 -6.17 22.60 -43.99
N GLY A 291 -4.84 22.58 -43.94
CA GLY A 291 -4.10 21.39 -43.57
C GLY A 291 -4.35 21.19 -42.09
N ASP A 292 -5.56 20.75 -41.74
CA ASP A 292 -6.16 20.57 -40.41
C ASP A 292 -5.10 20.76 -39.31
N THR A 293 -4.82 22.00 -38.90
CA THR A 293 -3.82 22.17 -37.83
C THR A 293 -4.47 21.78 -36.52
N VAL A 294 -3.96 20.73 -35.91
CA VAL A 294 -4.41 20.22 -34.62
C VAL A 294 -3.52 20.75 -33.51
N ARG A 295 -4.14 21.05 -32.37
CA ARG A 295 -3.45 21.56 -31.18
C ARG A 295 -2.93 20.39 -30.34
N VAL A 296 -1.63 20.43 -30.07
CA VAL A 296 -0.97 19.54 -29.12
C VAL A 296 -0.59 20.35 -27.89
N THR A 297 -1.15 20.02 -26.74
CA THR A 297 -0.85 20.70 -25.47
C THR A 297 -0.16 19.75 -24.50
N PHE A 298 0.93 20.20 -23.89
CA PHE A 298 1.65 19.48 -22.85
C PHE A 298 1.38 20.13 -21.50
N TYR A 299 1.08 19.31 -20.49
CA TYR A 299 0.77 19.72 -19.12
C TYR A 299 1.80 19.17 -18.14
N GLY A 300 2.17 20.00 -17.16
CA GLY A 300 2.93 19.57 -15.99
C GLY A 300 2.06 18.82 -14.97
N THR A 301 2.68 18.31 -13.89
CA THR A 301 1.95 17.59 -12.82
C THR A 301 1.00 18.48 -12.01
N ASP A 302 1.12 19.80 -12.13
CA ASP A 302 0.23 20.79 -11.51
C ASP A 302 -1.03 21.07 -12.36
N GLY A 303 -1.19 20.38 -13.49
CA GLY A 303 -2.30 20.56 -14.41
C GLY A 303 -2.23 21.84 -15.25
N LYS A 304 -1.11 22.57 -15.23
CA LYS A 304 -0.90 23.76 -16.07
C LYS A 304 -0.20 23.39 -17.36
N ALA A 305 -0.60 24.05 -18.45
CA ALA A 305 0.04 23.87 -19.75
C ALA A 305 1.48 24.40 -19.69
N VAL A 306 2.45 23.53 -19.94
CA VAL A 306 3.86 23.90 -20.05
C VAL A 306 4.24 24.30 -21.48
N SER A 307 3.51 23.82 -22.49
CA SER A 307 3.69 24.18 -23.91
C SER A 307 2.47 23.80 -24.76
N THR A 308 2.20 24.57 -25.83
CA THR A 308 1.17 24.27 -26.83
C THR A 308 1.72 24.50 -28.23
N TYR A 309 1.48 23.58 -29.15
CA TYR A 309 1.95 23.65 -30.53
C TYR A 309 0.84 23.34 -31.52
N ASN A 310 0.86 24.03 -32.66
CA ASN A 310 0.06 23.67 -33.83
C ASN A 310 0.85 22.67 -34.70
N VAL A 311 0.20 21.57 -35.07
CA VAL A 311 0.77 20.49 -35.88
C VAL A 311 -0.20 20.17 -37.00
N THR A 312 0.28 19.89 -38.20
CA THR A 312 -0.58 19.42 -39.30
C THR A 312 -1.19 18.05 -38.96
N SER A 313 -2.51 17.92 -39.07
CA SER A 313 -3.21 16.66 -38.77
C SER A 313 -2.73 15.55 -39.69
N GLY A 314 -2.47 14.37 -39.12
CA GLY A 314 -1.88 13.25 -39.81
C GLY A 314 -0.34 13.26 -39.85
N SER A 315 0.29 14.30 -39.30
CA SER A 315 1.74 14.38 -39.09
C SER A 315 2.12 14.10 -37.63
N SER A 316 3.40 13.88 -37.41
CA SER A 316 4.00 13.78 -36.08
C SER A 316 4.48 15.15 -35.59
N ILE A 317 4.54 15.30 -34.27
CA ILE A 317 5.13 16.47 -33.64
C ILE A 317 6.66 16.38 -33.67
N ASP A 318 7.34 17.50 -33.98
CA ASP A 318 8.80 17.59 -33.95
C ASP A 318 9.36 17.17 -32.58
N SER A 319 10.29 16.21 -32.58
CA SER A 319 10.94 15.72 -31.37
C SER A 319 11.56 16.81 -30.51
N LYS A 320 12.07 17.90 -31.11
CA LYS A 320 12.64 19.03 -30.37
C LYS A 320 11.58 19.75 -29.53
N LYS A 321 10.35 19.86 -30.04
CA LYS A 321 9.21 20.44 -29.31
C LYS A 321 8.79 19.56 -28.13
N VAL A 322 8.85 18.24 -28.31
CA VAL A 322 8.58 17.29 -27.22
C VAL A 322 9.66 17.35 -26.13
N SER A 323 10.94 17.43 -26.51
CA SER A 323 12.05 17.59 -25.56
C SER A 323 11.99 18.91 -24.80
N ASP A 324 11.62 20.01 -25.46
CA ASP A 324 11.39 21.32 -24.82
C ASP A 324 10.21 21.27 -23.83
N ALA A 325 9.12 20.60 -24.17
CA ALA A 325 8.01 20.38 -23.23
C ALA A 325 8.42 19.51 -22.04
N GLN A 326 9.25 18.48 -22.26
CA GLN A 326 9.74 17.59 -21.19
C GLN A 326 10.62 18.35 -20.20
N SER A 327 11.59 19.14 -20.66
CA SER A 327 12.48 19.88 -19.76
C SER A 327 11.72 20.88 -18.88
N LYS A 328 10.61 21.44 -19.39
CA LYS A 328 9.72 22.33 -18.63
C LYS A 328 8.85 21.58 -17.62
N ALA A 329 8.46 20.34 -17.93
CA ALA A 329 7.66 19.49 -17.04
C ALA A 329 8.51 18.75 -15.99
N ASP A 330 9.78 18.47 -16.30
CA ASP A 330 10.76 17.80 -15.44
C ASP A 330 11.46 18.79 -14.50
N ASN A 331 10.65 19.52 -13.72
CA ASN A 331 11.12 20.59 -12.83
C ASN A 331 10.93 20.28 -11.34
N LYS A 332 10.55 19.04 -11.01
CA LYS A 332 10.18 18.61 -9.65
C LYS A 332 11.26 17.77 -9.00
N THR A 333 11.96 18.35 -8.03
CA THR A 333 13.04 17.68 -7.27
C THR A 333 12.54 16.40 -6.56
N GLY A 334 13.33 15.32 -6.66
CA GLY A 334 13.05 14.02 -6.03
C GLY A 334 12.05 13.13 -6.79
N TYR A 335 11.81 13.45 -8.06
CA TYR A 335 10.98 12.69 -8.98
C TYR A 335 11.71 12.56 -10.31
N THR A 336 11.58 11.41 -10.96
CA THR A 336 12.06 11.18 -12.32
C THR A 336 10.88 11.25 -13.29
N PHE A 337 11.00 12.07 -14.32
CA PHE A 337 10.09 12.03 -15.47
C PHE A 337 10.10 10.64 -16.12
N LYS A 338 8.95 9.96 -16.16
CA LYS A 338 8.82 8.63 -16.78
C LYS A 338 8.15 8.66 -18.14
N GLY A 339 7.39 9.71 -18.46
CA GLY A 339 6.72 9.84 -19.76
C GLY A 339 5.50 10.75 -19.71
N TRP A 340 4.70 10.65 -20.76
CA TRP A 340 3.48 11.41 -21.01
C TRP A 340 2.27 10.48 -21.05
N LYS A 341 1.15 10.90 -20.48
CA LYS A 341 -0.15 10.25 -20.63
C LYS A 341 -1.04 11.07 -21.54
N ILE A 342 -1.77 10.41 -22.42
CA ILE A 342 -2.75 11.07 -23.29
C ILE A 342 -4.03 11.29 -22.49
N ASP A 343 -4.57 12.50 -22.50
CA ASP A 343 -5.82 12.90 -21.81
C ASP A 343 -5.85 12.51 -20.33
N ASN A 344 -4.67 12.48 -19.70
CA ASN A 344 -4.42 12.06 -18.32
C ASN A 344 -4.94 10.63 -17.99
N LYS A 345 -5.09 9.78 -19.01
CA LYS A 345 -5.62 8.42 -18.93
C LYS A 345 -4.71 7.44 -19.70
N GLY A 346 -4.90 6.15 -19.45
CA GLY A 346 -4.25 5.09 -20.22
C GLY A 346 -2.73 4.98 -20.06
N ASP A 347 -2.09 4.44 -21.11
CA ASP A 347 -0.69 4.05 -21.16
C ASP A 347 0.29 5.23 -21.10
N LEU A 348 1.51 4.92 -20.65
CA LEU A 348 2.60 5.87 -20.52
C LEU A 348 3.48 5.86 -21.77
N TYR A 349 3.64 7.03 -22.40
CA TYR A 349 4.44 7.23 -23.61
C TYR A 349 5.74 7.98 -23.29
N THR A 350 6.88 7.44 -23.68
CA THR A 350 8.14 8.19 -23.65
C THR A 350 8.10 9.38 -24.63
N SER A 351 8.89 10.42 -24.42
CA SER A 351 8.98 11.55 -25.35
C SER A 351 9.36 11.14 -26.78
N ALA A 352 10.19 10.10 -26.91
CA ALA A 352 10.54 9.52 -28.21
C ALA A 352 9.35 8.82 -28.89
N GLN A 353 8.45 8.21 -28.12
CA GLN A 353 7.20 7.64 -28.64
C GLN A 353 6.22 8.74 -29.01
N VAL A 354 6.06 9.77 -28.17
CA VAL A 354 5.19 10.93 -28.47
C VAL A 354 5.59 11.61 -29.77
N ALA A 355 6.88 11.81 -30.01
CA ALA A 355 7.40 12.39 -31.26
C ALA A 355 7.13 11.51 -32.51
N LYS A 356 6.76 10.24 -32.33
CA LYS A 356 6.40 9.32 -33.42
C LYS A 356 4.88 9.16 -33.58
N LEU A 357 4.08 9.68 -32.65
CA LEU A 357 2.63 9.62 -32.73
C LEU A 357 2.14 10.47 -33.90
N VAL A 358 1.24 9.88 -34.69
CA VAL A 358 0.52 10.59 -35.75
C VAL A 358 -0.67 11.29 -35.10
N ILE A 359 -0.64 12.62 -35.09
CA ILE A 359 -1.67 13.42 -34.41
C ILE A 359 -2.79 13.70 -35.39
N LYS A 360 -3.97 13.12 -35.17
CA LYS A 360 -5.13 13.24 -36.08
C LYS A 360 -6.19 14.25 -35.58
N GLY A 361 -6.10 14.67 -34.32
CA GLY A 361 -7.01 15.59 -33.65
C GLY A 361 -6.30 16.33 -32.51
N ASN A 362 -6.99 17.27 -31.85
CA ASN A 362 -6.42 17.93 -30.67
C ASN A 362 -6.10 16.88 -29.60
N VAL A 363 -4.95 17.02 -28.95
CA VAL A 363 -4.47 16.04 -27.97
C VAL A 363 -3.75 16.72 -26.81
N GLU A 364 -3.96 16.18 -25.62
CA GLU A 364 -3.37 16.68 -24.40
C GLU A 364 -2.44 15.61 -23.80
N PHE A 365 -1.20 15.98 -23.54
CA PHE A 365 -0.19 15.13 -22.93
C PHE A 365 0.11 15.60 -21.51
N TYR A 366 -0.02 14.72 -20.53
CA TYR A 366 0.21 15.01 -19.12
C TYR A 366 1.48 14.34 -18.65
N ALA A 367 2.40 15.12 -18.09
CA ALA A 367 3.65 14.61 -17.58
C ALA A 367 3.39 13.66 -16.40
N TYR A 368 3.94 12.46 -16.49
CA TYR A 368 3.96 11.50 -15.40
C TYR A 368 5.37 11.44 -14.82
N LEU A 369 5.47 11.92 -13.59
CA LEU A 369 6.68 11.87 -12.79
C LEU A 369 6.49 10.80 -11.73
N GLU A 370 7.41 9.84 -11.69
CA GLU A 370 7.47 8.87 -10.61
C GLU A 370 8.39 9.42 -9.54
N LYS A 371 7.95 9.30 -8.28
CA LYS A 371 8.84 9.62 -7.17
C LYS A 371 10.04 8.70 -7.26
N ASP A 372 11.25 9.22 -7.08
CA ASP A 372 12.43 8.38 -7.05
C ASP A 372 12.27 7.37 -5.91
N THR A 373 11.98 6.12 -6.27
CA THR A 373 11.93 5.00 -5.35
C THR A 373 13.33 4.43 -5.30
N THR A 374 14.05 4.69 -4.20
CA THR A 374 15.16 3.83 -3.83
C THR A 374 14.57 2.44 -3.60
N THR A 375 14.81 1.54 -4.55
CA THR A 375 14.37 0.15 -4.47
C THR A 375 14.86 -0.48 -3.17
N THR A 376 13.91 -1.04 -2.43
CA THR A 376 14.05 -1.62 -1.11
C THR A 376 14.87 -2.90 -1.17
N ASN A 377 16.14 -2.80 -0.78
CA ASN A 377 16.80 -3.82 0.02
C ASN A 377 17.42 -3.04 1.18
N ASN A 378 16.95 -3.24 2.41
CA ASN A 378 17.64 -2.73 3.58
C ASN A 378 19.08 -3.25 3.53
N LYS A 379 20.05 -2.37 3.24
CA LYS A 379 21.46 -2.78 3.15
C LYS A 379 22.10 -2.97 4.52
N PHE A 380 21.44 -2.58 5.61
CA PHE A 380 21.83 -3.07 6.93
C PHE A 380 21.24 -4.47 7.15
N PRO A 381 22.06 -5.45 7.57
CA PRO A 381 21.61 -6.83 7.80
C PRO A 381 20.63 -6.98 8.98
N TYR A 382 20.50 -5.96 9.84
CA TYR A 382 19.73 -6.01 11.09
C TYR A 382 18.94 -4.72 11.34
N LYS A 383 18.12 -4.71 12.41
CA LYS A 383 17.40 -3.50 12.83
C LYS A 383 18.38 -2.42 13.26
N VAL A 384 18.12 -1.19 12.80
CA VAL A 384 18.92 -0.01 13.12
C VAL A 384 18.13 0.91 14.05
N TYR A 385 18.69 1.22 15.21
CA TYR A 385 18.12 2.15 16.18
C TYR A 385 18.98 3.40 16.30
N LEU A 386 18.32 4.56 16.33
CA LEU A 386 18.90 5.84 16.70
C LEU A 386 18.61 6.12 18.17
N HIS A 387 19.67 6.36 18.95
CA HIS A 387 19.61 6.77 20.34
C HIS A 387 20.02 8.25 20.46
N ILE A 388 19.15 9.07 21.03
CA ILE A 388 19.39 10.50 21.25
C ILE A 388 19.74 10.69 22.72
N PHE A 389 20.99 11.09 22.99
CA PHE A 389 21.46 11.53 24.30
C PHE A 389 21.41 13.04 24.39
N LYS A 390 21.15 13.57 25.59
CA LYS A 390 20.89 15.00 25.78
C LYS A 390 21.67 15.58 26.95
N ASP A 391 22.17 16.81 26.77
CA ASP A 391 22.79 17.62 27.83
C ASP A 391 23.91 16.85 28.58
N ASN A 392 24.75 16.14 27.83
CA ASN A 392 25.88 15.33 28.30
C ASN A 392 25.53 14.18 29.28
N LYS A 393 24.26 13.79 29.38
CA LYS A 393 23.84 12.61 30.14
C LYS A 393 23.99 11.37 29.26
N ILE A 394 24.74 10.38 29.74
CA ILE A 394 25.12 9.18 28.97
C ILE A 394 24.56 7.87 29.55
N ASP A 395 23.93 7.92 30.72
CA ASP A 395 23.44 6.71 31.41
C ASP A 395 22.29 6.05 30.64
N ASP A 396 21.38 6.86 30.10
CA ASP A 396 20.23 6.41 29.31
C ASP A 396 19.94 7.37 28.15
N PRO A 397 19.53 6.84 26.98
CA PRO A 397 19.10 7.69 25.88
C PRO A 397 17.81 8.42 26.24
N ALA A 398 17.77 9.72 25.99
CA ALA A 398 16.56 10.53 26.14
C ALA A 398 15.45 10.10 25.16
N LYS A 399 15.82 9.49 24.03
CA LYS A 399 14.88 8.90 23.05
C LYS A 399 15.55 7.79 22.24
N THR A 400 14.81 6.70 22.00
CA THR A 400 15.19 5.62 21.08
C THR A 400 14.18 5.54 19.93
N ILE A 401 14.68 5.47 18.69
CA ILE A 401 13.88 5.49 17.47
C ILE A 401 14.35 4.35 16.57
N ASN A 402 13.43 3.51 16.08
CA ASN A 402 13.76 2.53 15.04
C ASN A 402 13.81 3.26 13.69
N ILE A 403 14.97 3.24 13.03
CA ILE A 403 15.23 3.92 11.75
C ILE A 403 15.47 2.96 10.59
N THR A 404 15.27 1.65 10.81
CA THR A 404 15.51 0.56 9.83
C THR A 404 14.80 0.80 8.50
N GLU A 405 13.55 1.25 8.54
CA GLU A 405 12.72 1.51 7.35
C GLU A 405 12.76 3.00 6.93
N GLY A 406 13.60 3.80 7.58
CA GLY A 406 13.74 5.24 7.35
C GLY A 406 15.12 5.59 6.81
N ILE A 407 15.81 6.50 7.51
CA ILE A 407 17.10 7.05 7.06
C ILE A 407 18.25 6.02 7.02
N ALA A 408 18.05 4.79 7.50
CA ALA A 408 19.05 3.72 7.42
C ALA A 408 18.82 2.77 6.22
N LEU A 409 17.75 2.96 5.45
CA LEU A 409 17.32 2.00 4.42
C LEU A 409 18.40 1.73 3.35
N ASP A 410 19.19 2.73 2.99
CA ASP A 410 20.20 2.64 1.93
C ASP A 410 21.56 2.06 2.39
N GLY A 411 21.64 1.59 3.64
CA GLY A 411 22.90 1.08 4.22
C GLY A 411 23.85 2.19 4.67
N LYS A 412 23.36 3.43 4.71
CA LYS A 412 24.10 4.62 5.09
C LYS A 412 23.22 5.45 6.01
N VAL A 413 23.83 6.15 6.96
CA VAL A 413 23.12 7.13 7.81
C VAL A 413 24.02 8.34 7.90
N THR A 414 23.51 9.50 7.48
CA THR A 414 24.23 10.77 7.58
C THR A 414 23.76 11.61 8.76
N LEU A 415 24.63 12.50 9.26
CA LEU A 415 24.28 13.38 10.36
C LEU A 415 23.12 14.33 10.00
N ASP A 416 22.98 14.77 8.74
CA ASP A 416 21.91 15.67 8.32
C ASP A 416 20.52 15.00 8.31
N GLU A 417 20.47 13.72 7.98
CA GLU A 417 19.27 12.91 8.12
C GLU A 417 18.90 12.71 9.59
N VAL A 418 19.89 12.45 10.45
CA VAL A 418 19.70 12.38 11.90
C VAL A 418 19.19 13.71 12.46
N LYS A 419 19.72 14.85 12.03
CA LYS A 419 19.21 16.19 12.43
C LYS A 419 17.74 16.35 12.07
N THR A 420 17.32 15.83 10.92
CA THR A 420 15.92 15.87 10.47
C THR A 420 15.02 15.03 11.38
N VAL A 421 15.47 13.82 11.75
CA VAL A 421 14.75 12.96 12.71
C VAL A 421 14.68 13.61 14.09
N VAL A 422 15.77 14.19 14.59
CA VAL A 422 15.83 14.84 15.91
C VAL A 422 14.86 16.03 16.00
N LYS A 423 14.74 16.83 14.94
CA LYS A 423 13.79 17.97 14.87
C LYS A 423 12.33 17.55 15.05
N ASN A 424 11.97 16.29 14.83
CA ASN A 424 10.60 15.81 15.09
C ASN A 424 10.28 15.74 16.58
N TYR A 425 11.29 15.53 17.43
CA TYR A 425 11.11 15.31 18.86
C TYR A 425 11.62 16.48 19.72
N TYR A 426 12.54 17.29 19.18
CA TYR A 426 13.19 18.37 19.91
C TYR A 426 13.12 19.71 19.16
N THR A 427 13.08 20.80 19.92
CA THR A 427 13.23 22.18 19.45
C THR A 427 14.48 22.81 20.07
N ALA A 428 15.05 23.84 19.44
CA ALA A 428 16.20 24.54 20.01
C ALA A 428 15.79 25.36 21.25
N LYS A 429 16.65 25.43 22.27
CA LYS A 429 16.47 26.30 23.45
C LYS A 429 16.75 27.77 23.11
N THR A 430 17.67 28.03 22.18
CA THR A 430 18.05 29.38 21.70
C THR A 430 17.96 29.47 20.17
N SER A 431 18.13 30.67 19.63
CA SER A 431 18.22 30.95 18.19
C SER A 431 19.38 30.25 17.49
N ASP A 432 20.37 29.76 18.25
CA ASP A 432 21.58 29.13 17.72
C ASP A 432 21.33 27.70 17.18
N GLY A 433 20.10 27.21 17.31
CA GLY A 433 19.71 25.87 16.86
C GLY A 433 20.14 24.76 17.82
N ILE A 434 19.67 23.53 17.57
CA ILE A 434 20.12 22.36 18.32
C ILE A 434 21.59 22.09 17.95
N LYS A 435 22.43 21.91 18.96
CA LYS A 435 23.84 21.55 18.77
C LYS A 435 23.99 20.04 18.78
N TYR A 436 24.81 19.52 17.86
CA TYR A 436 25.05 18.10 17.67
C TYR A 436 26.53 17.82 17.85
N ASP A 437 26.85 16.82 18.67
CA ASP A 437 28.23 16.41 18.94
C ASP A 437 28.64 15.19 18.09
N GLY A 438 28.20 15.16 16.82
CA GLY A 438 28.47 14.05 15.88
C GLY A 438 27.67 12.77 16.16
N MET A 439 27.86 11.76 15.30
CA MET A 439 27.31 10.41 15.50
C MET A 439 28.40 9.47 16.04
N TYR A 440 27.98 8.55 16.89
CA TYR A 440 28.83 7.52 17.49
C TYR A 440 28.23 6.14 17.21
N MET A 441 29.11 5.15 17.04
CA MET A 441 28.70 3.75 16.91
C MET A 441 28.89 3.03 18.25
N ALA A 442 27.88 2.29 18.71
CA ALA A 442 28.06 1.38 19.84
C ALA A 442 28.48 0.01 19.31
N LYS A 443 29.61 -0.53 19.80
CA LYS A 443 30.02 -1.92 19.55
C LYS A 443 29.56 -2.81 20.71
N GLY A 444 28.84 -3.88 20.41
CA GLY A 444 28.35 -4.88 21.36
C GLY A 444 27.02 -4.51 22.01
N ASN A 445 26.29 -5.52 22.47
CA ASN A 445 24.96 -5.50 23.11
C ASN A 445 24.85 -4.68 24.44
N TRP A 446 25.74 -3.71 24.68
CA TRP A 446 25.84 -2.95 25.92
C TRP A 446 25.40 -1.50 25.70
N VAL A 447 24.17 -1.19 26.12
CA VAL A 447 23.55 0.15 26.05
C VAL A 447 24.23 1.17 27.00
N GLY A 448 25.28 0.78 27.73
CA GLY A 448 25.86 1.57 28.83
C GLY A 448 27.27 2.15 28.59
N ASN A 449 27.85 2.06 27.39
CA ASN A 449 29.10 2.75 27.08
C ASN A 449 29.05 3.29 25.64
N PHE A 450 29.95 4.22 25.29
CA PHE A 450 30.24 4.70 23.93
C PHE A 450 29.51 5.95 23.41
N VAL A 451 29.38 6.99 24.26
CA VAL A 451 29.64 8.37 23.78
C VAL A 451 31.12 8.74 24.01
N ASN A 452 31.98 7.76 24.33
CA ASN A 452 33.43 7.97 24.53
C ASN A 452 34.32 7.35 23.43
N ASP A 453 33.74 6.71 22.39
CA ASP A 453 34.56 6.19 21.29
C ASP A 453 35.12 7.39 20.53
N THR A 454 36.44 7.46 20.42
CA THR A 454 37.21 8.65 20.03
C THR A 454 36.96 9.11 18.57
N GLN A 455 36.08 8.41 17.86
CA GLN A 455 35.80 8.61 16.44
C GLN A 455 34.36 9.10 16.24
N LYS A 456 34.24 10.37 15.86
CA LYS A 456 32.97 10.99 15.44
C LYS A 456 32.73 10.71 13.97
N TYR A 457 31.49 10.42 13.62
CA TYR A 457 31.09 10.16 12.24
C TYR A 457 30.09 11.20 11.75
N ASP A 458 30.36 11.76 10.57
CA ASP A 458 29.37 12.53 9.78
C ASP A 458 28.51 11.60 8.92
N THR A 459 29.01 10.37 8.68
CA THR A 459 28.36 9.33 7.91
C THR A 459 28.75 7.97 8.46
N ILE A 460 27.77 7.12 8.71
CA ILE A 460 27.96 5.70 9.04
C ILE A 460 27.48 4.89 7.85
N SER A 461 28.24 3.88 7.44
CA SER A 461 27.88 2.98 6.32
C SER A 461 28.04 1.53 6.74
N ASP A 462 27.30 0.62 6.10
CA ASP A 462 27.45 -0.82 6.32
C ASP A 462 28.90 -1.25 6.06
N THR A 463 29.56 -1.73 7.12
CA THR A 463 30.89 -2.33 7.06
C THR A 463 30.81 -3.79 7.49
N ASN A 464 31.72 -4.62 6.99
CA ASN A 464 31.74 -6.06 7.32
C ASN A 464 31.84 -6.37 8.84
N GLU A 465 32.22 -5.41 9.69
CA GLU A 465 32.25 -5.56 11.15
C GLU A 465 30.86 -5.52 11.78
N LEU A 466 29.93 -4.73 11.23
CA LEU A 466 28.53 -4.61 11.70
C LEU A 466 27.70 -5.88 11.49
N ARG A 467 28.17 -6.79 10.62
CA ARG A 467 27.52 -8.06 10.27
C ARG A 467 27.61 -9.13 11.37
N LYS A 468 28.33 -8.87 12.48
CA LYS A 468 28.50 -9.82 13.58
C LYS A 468 27.49 -9.65 14.73
N GLU A 469 26.75 -8.55 14.78
CA GLU A 469 25.86 -8.19 15.90
C GLU A 469 24.41 -8.14 15.45
N SER A 470 23.48 -8.72 16.21
CA SER A 470 22.08 -8.94 15.78
C SER A 470 21.20 -7.67 15.70
N GLU A 471 21.70 -6.51 16.11
CA GLU A 471 21.07 -5.17 16.03
C GLU A 471 22.17 -4.09 15.87
N VAL A 472 21.86 -2.96 15.20
CA VAL A 472 22.77 -1.82 15.00
C VAL A 472 22.27 -0.62 15.81
N HIS A 473 23.15 -0.01 16.59
CA HIS A 473 22.83 1.16 17.42
C HIS A 473 23.70 2.37 17.04
N ILE A 474 23.04 3.44 16.59
CA ILE A 474 23.66 4.73 16.27
C ILE A 474 23.29 5.71 17.38
N ASN A 475 24.30 6.31 18.02
CA ASN A 475 24.12 7.28 19.08
C ASN A 475 24.37 8.69 18.56
N VAL A 476 23.55 9.65 18.99
CA VAL A 476 23.79 11.09 18.74
C VAL A 476 23.64 11.85 20.04
N MET A 477 24.59 12.73 20.35
CA MET A 477 24.51 13.62 21.49
C MET A 477 24.06 15.01 21.05
N ILE A 478 22.99 15.51 21.67
CA ILE A 478 22.44 16.83 21.41
C ILE A 478 22.51 17.72 22.65
N THR A 479 22.79 19.00 22.41
CA THR A 479 22.69 20.06 23.43
C THR A 479 21.87 21.22 22.89
N ASN A 480 21.53 22.19 23.74
CA ASN A 480 20.68 23.32 23.36
C ASN A 480 19.28 22.92 22.84
N ALA A 481 18.71 21.82 23.36
CA ALA A 481 17.43 21.27 22.87
C ALA A 481 16.37 21.07 23.96
N ASN A 482 15.13 21.47 23.72
CA ASN A 482 13.94 21.16 24.54
C ASN A 482 13.12 20.06 23.87
N ALA A 483 12.56 19.15 24.67
CA ALA A 483 11.62 18.16 24.13
C ALA A 483 10.33 18.88 23.73
N LYS A 484 9.75 18.52 22.59
CA LYS A 484 8.41 19.00 22.20
C LYS A 484 7.38 18.41 23.18
N SER A 485 6.53 19.26 23.76
CA SER A 485 5.50 18.83 24.71
C SER A 485 4.42 18.00 24.00
N THR A 486 4.05 16.85 24.56
CA THR A 486 2.91 16.03 24.09
C THR A 486 1.61 16.57 24.70
N THR A 487 1.00 17.57 24.09
CA THR A 487 -0.41 17.90 24.36
C THR A 487 -1.32 16.89 23.66
N ASN A 488 -2.38 16.49 24.34
CA ASN A 488 -3.38 15.47 23.96
C ASN A 488 -4.10 15.77 22.62
N GLU A 489 -3.43 15.56 21.49
CA GLU A 489 -4.10 15.46 20.20
C GLU A 489 -4.35 13.98 19.86
N LYS A 490 -5.58 13.69 19.43
CA LYS A 490 -5.97 12.37 18.89
C LYS A 490 -5.00 12.01 17.75
N ALA A 491 -4.59 10.75 17.69
CA ALA A 491 -3.67 10.27 16.66
C ALA A 491 -4.15 10.63 15.25
N ASP A 492 -3.29 11.32 14.50
CA ASP A 492 -3.38 11.55 13.06
C ASP A 492 -2.02 11.20 12.43
N LYS A 493 -1.99 10.98 11.11
CA LYS A 493 -0.88 10.54 10.26
C LYS A 493 0.40 11.38 10.38
N THR A 494 0.39 12.47 11.15
CA THR A 494 1.52 13.36 11.41
C THR A 494 2.11 13.22 12.81
N ASN A 495 1.53 12.41 13.72
CA ASN A 495 2.01 12.25 15.11
C ASN A 495 1.94 10.79 15.65
N PRO A 496 2.89 9.91 15.26
CA PRO A 496 2.93 8.50 15.66
C PRO A 496 3.46 8.28 17.10
N LYS A 497 2.96 7.24 17.81
CA LYS A 497 3.45 6.84 19.14
C LYS A 497 4.63 5.86 19.05
N THR A 498 5.37 5.70 20.14
CA THR A 498 6.53 4.78 20.24
C THR A 498 6.14 3.33 19.92
N GLY A 499 6.39 2.91 18.67
CA GLY A 499 6.06 1.58 18.15
C GLY A 499 5.39 1.58 16.77
N ASP A 500 4.98 2.74 16.24
CA ASP A 500 4.38 2.84 14.91
C ASP A 500 5.46 2.92 13.81
N MET A 501 5.26 2.18 12.71
CA MET A 501 6.04 2.35 11.47
C MET A 501 5.74 3.73 10.88
N ILE A 502 6.74 4.60 10.82
CA ILE A 502 6.62 5.93 10.21
C ILE A 502 6.92 5.79 8.72
N PHE A 503 5.89 5.83 7.88
CA PHE A 503 6.05 6.18 6.48
C PHE A 503 6.32 7.69 6.42
N ILE A 504 7.55 8.10 6.07
CA ILE A 504 7.88 9.51 5.87
C ILE A 504 7.65 9.85 4.38
N PRO A 505 6.57 10.59 4.02
CA PRO A 505 6.62 11.39 2.81
C PRO A 505 7.61 12.53 3.08
N VAL A 506 8.79 12.46 2.47
CA VAL A 506 9.73 13.59 2.42
C VAL A 506 9.02 14.76 1.72
N ILE A 507 8.50 15.70 2.50
CA ILE A 507 8.02 16.99 2.02
C ILE A 507 9.25 17.89 1.90
N PHE A 508 9.74 18.09 0.68
CA PHE A 508 10.58 19.25 0.41
C PHE A 508 9.67 20.48 0.42
N MET A 509 9.88 21.34 1.42
CA MET A 509 9.30 22.66 1.53
C MET A 509 9.76 23.46 0.31
N VAL A 510 8.94 23.54 -0.73
CA VAL A 510 9.07 24.56 -1.78
C VAL A 510 8.78 25.88 -1.10
N VAL A 511 9.82 26.70 -0.94
CA VAL A 511 9.65 28.14 -0.70
C VAL A 511 9.01 28.73 -1.96
N SER A 512 7.69 28.63 -2.08
CA SER A 512 6.93 29.37 -3.08
C SER A 512 6.41 30.65 -2.45
N GLY A 513 7.14 31.76 -2.68
CA GLY A 513 6.57 33.03 -3.11
C GLY A 513 5.35 33.63 -2.41
N ALA A 514 5.11 33.39 -1.12
CA ALA A 514 4.08 34.12 -0.34
C ALA A 514 4.65 34.85 0.90
N ALA A 515 5.98 34.99 0.99
CA ALA A 515 6.64 35.79 2.03
C ALA A 515 7.45 36.99 1.47
N ILE A 516 7.23 37.36 0.19
CA ILE A 516 7.66 38.65 -0.37
C ILE A 516 6.41 39.45 -0.77
N ALA A 517 5.54 39.68 0.19
CA ALA A 517 4.47 40.69 0.12
C ALA A 517 4.12 41.28 1.51
N GLY A 518 4.55 40.65 2.61
CA GLY A 518 4.33 41.13 3.98
C GLY A 518 5.39 42.08 4.54
N VAL A 519 6.54 42.27 3.88
CA VAL A 519 7.61 43.18 4.37
C VAL A 519 7.61 44.54 3.67
N TYR A 520 6.87 44.71 2.56
CA TYR A 520 6.76 46.00 1.87
C TYR A 520 5.67 46.93 2.45
N PHE A 521 4.75 46.43 3.29
CA PHE A 521 3.65 47.24 3.85
C PHE A 521 3.79 47.63 5.33
N TYR A 522 4.87 47.24 6.02
CA TYR A 522 5.06 47.61 7.43
C TYR A 522 6.12 48.70 7.71
N ASN A 523 6.86 49.17 6.69
CA ASN A 523 7.84 50.26 6.84
C ASN A 523 7.44 51.60 6.20
N LYS A 524 6.20 51.76 5.73
CA LYS A 524 5.67 53.06 5.24
C LYS A 524 4.57 53.64 6.14
N LYS A 525 4.72 53.54 7.46
CA LYS A 525 3.92 54.34 8.41
C LYS A 525 4.68 54.85 9.63
N ARG A 526 5.98 55.11 9.46
CA ARG A 526 6.77 55.92 10.40
C ARG A 526 7.94 56.60 9.68
N SER A 527 7.60 57.59 8.83
CA SER A 527 8.42 58.78 8.50
C SER A 527 7.86 59.48 7.26
N ALA A 528 6.81 60.27 7.47
CA ALA A 528 6.52 61.57 6.84
C ALA A 528 5.35 62.20 7.63
N ARG A 529 5.24 63.47 8.04
CA ARG A 529 5.95 64.73 7.74
C ARG A 529 6.89 64.72 6.55
#